data_AF-A0A920H1M4-F1
#
_entry.id   AF-A0A920H1M4-F1
#
_cell.length_a   1.000
_cell.length_b   1.000
_cell.length_c   1.000
_cell.angle_alpha   90.00
_cell.angle_beta   90.00
_cell.angle_gamma   90.00
#
_symmetry.space_group_name_H-M   'P 1'
#
loop_
_entity.id
_entity.type
_entity.pdbx_description
1 polymer ?
#
loop_
_entity_poly.entity_id
_entity_poly.type
_entity_poly.pdbx_seq_one_letter_code
_entity_poly.pdbx_strand_id
1 'polypeptide(L)' 'MNSVKNKVAIVTGGGSGIGKASAQALAKDGYSVVITAEEKNL' A
#
# COMPACT_ATOMS: atom_id res chain seq x y z
N MET A 1 4.12 22.11 1.36
CA MET A 1 4.66 20.80 1.79
C MET A 1 4.18 19.75 0.80
N ASN A 2 5.09 19.07 0.11
CA ASN A 2 4.83 17.77 -0.53
C ASN A 2 6.17 17.06 -0.71
N SER A 3 6.55 16.26 0.30
CA SER A 3 7.81 15.48 0.34
C SER A 3 7.51 13.98 0.20
N VAL A 4 6.61 13.62 -0.72
CA VAL A 4 6.26 12.22 -1.01
C VAL A 4 6.71 11.78 -2.41
N LYS A 5 7.14 12.74 -3.23
CA LYS A 5 7.81 12.47 -4.52
C LYS A 5 9.00 11.53 -4.26
N ASN A 6 9.01 10.39 -4.92
CA ASN A 6 10.02 9.33 -4.81
C ASN A 6 10.05 8.58 -3.47
N LYS A 7 8.98 8.61 -2.67
CA LYS A 7 8.87 7.74 -1.48
C LYS A 7 8.20 6.42 -1.83
N VAL A 8 8.69 5.37 -1.19
CA VAL A 8 8.13 4.02 -1.25
C VAL A 8 7.42 3.71 0.04
N ALA A 9 6.20 3.17 -0.05
CA ALA A 9 5.45 2.65 1.08
C ALA A 9 5.31 1.13 0.97
N ILE A 10 5.57 0.41 2.06
CA ILE A 10 5.37 -1.04 2.16
C ILE A 10 4.13 -1.28 3.02
N VAL A 11 3.15 -2.01 2.49
CA VAL A 11 1.91 -2.35 3.17
C VAL A 11 1.79 -3.86 3.30
N THR A 12 1.93 -4.37 4.52
CA THR A 12 1.65 -5.77 4.87
C THR A 12 0.16 -5.98 5.13
N GLY A 13 -0.38 -7.17 4.81
CA GLY A 13 -1.82 -7.41 4.86
C GLY A 13 -2.61 -6.63 3.80
N GLY A 14 -1.96 -6.17 2.72
CA GLY A 14 -2.54 -5.29 1.69
C GLY A 14 -3.58 -5.94 0.77
N GLY A 15 -3.86 -7.24 0.95
CA GLY A 15 -4.71 -8.03 0.05
C GLY A 15 -6.20 -7.76 0.20
N SER A 16 -6.66 -7.30 1.36
CA SER A 16 -8.08 -7.05 1.63
C SER A 16 -8.29 -5.99 2.72
N GLY A 17 -9.57 -5.66 2.98
CA GLY A 17 -10.00 -4.80 4.08
C GLY A 17 -9.22 -3.49 4.20
N ILE A 18 -8.77 -3.20 5.42
CA ILE A 18 -8.05 -1.96 5.76
C ILE A 18 -6.73 -1.87 5.01
N GLY A 19 -5.94 -2.96 4.94
CA GLY A 19 -4.64 -2.94 4.25
C GLY A 19 -4.76 -2.55 2.78
N LYS A 20 -5.78 -3.08 2.08
CA LYS A 20 -6.09 -2.68 0.70
C LYS A 20 -6.46 -1.21 0.59
N ALA A 21 -7.35 -0.72 1.48
CA ALA A 21 -7.77 0.68 1.48
C ALA A 21 -6.58 1.63 1.74
N SER A 22 -5.71 1.28 2.68
CA SER A 22 -4.48 2.03 2.99
C SER A 22 -3.53 2.08 1.80
N ALA A 23 -3.29 0.95 1.12
CA ALA A 23 -2.44 0.91 -0.07
C ALA A 23 -2.99 1.80 -1.20
N GLN A 24 -4.30 1.82 -1.39
CA GLN A 24 -4.95 2.69 -2.38
C GLN A 24 -4.84 4.18 -2.03
N ALA A 25 -5.00 4.55 -0.75
CA ALA A 25 -4.84 5.92 -0.31
C ALA A 25 -3.39 6.41 -0.52
N LEU A 26 -2.39 5.60 -0.12
CA LEU A 26 -0.98 5.91 -0.32
C LEU A 26 -0.62 6.09 -1.80
N ALA A 27 -1.16 5.24 -2.68
CA ALA A 27 -0.95 5.40 -4.12
C ALA A 27 -1.53 6.71 -4.66
N LYS A 28 -2.74 7.11 -4.20
CA LYS A 28 -3.37 8.39 -4.57
C LYS A 28 -2.56 9.59 -4.08
N ASP A 29 -1.92 9.47 -2.92
CA ASP A 29 -1.04 10.49 -2.36
C ASP A 29 0.33 10.55 -3.07
N GLY A 30 0.58 9.69 -4.06
CA GLY A 30 1.76 9.75 -4.93
C GLY A 30 2.94 8.90 -4.48
N TYR A 31 2.73 7.96 -3.55
CA TYR A 31 3.75 6.97 -3.18
C TYR A 31 3.86 5.89 -4.25
N SER A 32 5.07 5.34 -4.41
CA SER A 32 5.22 4.02 -5.00
C SER A 32 4.92 2.97 -3.92
N VAL A 33 3.98 2.06 -4.16
CA VAL A 33 3.45 1.17 -3.11
C VAL A 33 3.79 -0.28 -3.41
N VAL A 34 4.39 -0.96 -2.45
CA VAL A 34 4.62 -2.41 -2.45
C VAL A 34 3.68 -3.04 -1.42
N ILE A 35 2.94 -4.07 -1.83
CA ILE A 35 1.99 -4.79 -0.98
C ILE A 35 2.46 -6.22 -0.75
N THR A 36 2.29 -6.70 0.48
CA THR A 36 2.40 -8.11 0.84
C THR A 36 1.09 -8.53 1.51
N ALA A 37 0.64 -9.74 1.25
CA ALA A 37 -0.52 -10.33 1.90
C ALA A 37 -0.41 -11.84 1.87
N GLU A 38 -0.99 -12.51 2.86
CA GLU A 38 -1.15 -13.96 2.82
C GLU A 38 -2.24 -14.32 1.81
N GLU A 39 -1.90 -15.21 0.89
CA GLU A 39 -2.87 -15.82 -0.01
C GLU A 39 -3.56 -16.98 0.72
N LYS A 40 -4.88 -16.88 0.93
CA LYS A 40 -5.66 -17.90 1.66
C LYS A 40 -6.07 -19.12 0.81
N ASN A 41 -5.27 -19.52 -0.18
CA ASN A 41 -5.59 -20.66 -1.06
C ASN A 41 -4.49 -21.74 -1.05
N LEU A 42 -4.13 -22.24 0.13
CA LEU A 42 -3.43 -23.52 0.33
C LEU A 42 -4.30 -24.45 1.18
#